data_AF-A0A6I6GJC4-F1
#
_entry.id   AF-A0A6I6GJC4-F1
#
_cell.length_a   1.000
_cell.length_b   1.000
_cell.length_c   1.000
_cell.angle_alpha   90.00
_cell.angle_beta   90.00
_cell.angle_gamma   90.00
#
_symmetry.space_group_name_H-M   'P 1'
#
loop_
_entity.id
_entity.type
_entity.pdbx_description
1 polymer ?
#
loop_
_entity_poly.entity_id
_entity_poly.type
_entity_poly.pdbx_seq_one_letter_code
_entity_poly.pdbx_strand_id
1 'polypeptide(L)'
;MDYNRIISVTGLGGLFELVSSKNDGAIVKSLEDGSTRFVSSRVHQFSHLESIEIYTVQDNVNLVEIFQAMDKAGTSLPDTKDSKALRGYFEKVFPDMDFERVYGSDMKKMVKWFGVLKAANVELKLSVAEAPEAAEEPVAEPAAEVAEAPAPAKKTTRKKKAAEE
;
A
#
# COMPACT_ATOMS: atom_id res chain seq x y z
N MET A 1 -19.03 6.28 0.35
CA MET A 1 -18.00 6.60 1.36
C MET A 1 -16.66 6.42 0.68
N ASP A 2 -15.75 7.37 0.83
CA ASP A 2 -14.58 7.49 -0.06
C ASP A 2 -13.36 6.73 0.50
N TYR A 3 -12.76 5.88 -0.35
CA TYR A 3 -11.62 5.01 0.00
C TYR A 3 -10.39 5.79 0.51
N ASN A 4 -10.20 7.02 0.01
CA ASN A 4 -9.08 7.88 0.37
C ASN A 4 -9.07 8.38 1.83
N ARG A 5 -10.24 8.39 2.50
CA ARG A 5 -10.35 8.70 3.93
C ARG A 5 -10.12 7.48 4.81
N ILE A 6 -9.98 6.29 4.23
CA ILE A 6 -9.83 5.05 4.98
C ILE A 6 -8.36 4.85 5.35
N ILE A 7 -8.11 4.74 6.65
CA ILE A 7 -6.80 4.57 7.25
C ILE A 7 -6.74 3.29 8.08
N SER A 8 -5.60 2.61 8.01
CA SER A 8 -5.16 1.67 9.03
C SER A 8 -4.32 2.39 10.08
N VAL A 9 -4.32 1.88 11.31
CA VAL A 9 -3.68 2.51 12.47
C VAL A 9 -2.86 1.47 13.22
N THR A 10 -1.55 1.66 13.36
CA THR A 10 -0.70 0.64 13.99
C THR A 10 -1.09 0.39 15.45
N GLY A 11 -1.09 -0.88 15.88
CA GLY A 11 -1.53 -1.28 17.22
C GLY A 11 -3.04 -1.25 17.47
N LEU A 12 -3.85 -0.73 16.54
CA LEU A 12 -5.32 -0.85 16.57
C LEU A 12 -5.78 -1.84 15.49
N GLY A 13 -6.62 -2.81 15.85
CA GLY A 13 -7.26 -3.68 14.88
C GLY A 13 -8.34 -2.95 14.09
N GLY A 14 -8.55 -3.35 12.83
CA GLY A 14 -9.64 -2.87 11.98
C GLY A 14 -9.22 -1.84 10.93
N LEU A 15 -10.18 -0.99 10.56
CA LEU A 15 -10.03 0.17 9.68
C LEU A 15 -10.80 1.36 10.27
N PHE A 16 -10.36 2.57 9.95
CA PHE A 16 -10.96 3.81 10.44
C PHE A 16 -11.16 4.83 9.31
N GLU A 17 -12.22 5.62 9.40
CA GLU A 17 -12.37 6.87 8.63
C GLU A 17 -11.56 7.98 9.34
N LEU A 18 -10.74 8.70 8.59
CA LEU A 18 -10.09 9.93 9.04
C LEU A 18 -11.09 11.08 9.04
N VAL A 19 -11.60 11.44 10.22
CA VAL A 19 -12.60 12.53 10.39
C VAL A 19 -11.93 13.90 10.43
N SER A 20 -10.78 14.00 11.10
CA SER A 20 -9.97 15.22 11.19
C SER A 20 -8.54 14.92 11.63
N SER A 21 -7.55 15.46 10.95
CA SER A 21 -6.14 15.44 11.36
C SER A 21 -5.77 16.64 12.24
N LYS A 22 -4.78 16.45 13.13
CA LYS A 22 -4.16 17.46 13.98
C LYS A 22 -2.65 17.23 14.03
N ASN A 23 -1.90 18.19 14.57
CA ASN A 23 -0.44 18.09 14.68
C ASN A 23 0.04 16.98 15.65
N ASP A 24 -0.81 16.57 16.60
CA ASP A 24 -0.51 15.59 17.65
C ASP A 24 -1.25 14.24 17.51
N GLY A 25 -2.02 14.07 16.43
CA GLY A 25 -2.85 12.88 16.19
C GLY A 25 -3.99 13.11 15.21
N ALA A 26 -4.98 12.22 15.25
CA ALA A 26 -6.17 12.28 14.42
C ALA A 26 -7.44 11.93 15.20
N ILE A 27 -8.55 12.56 14.85
CA ILE A 27 -9.89 12.09 15.20
C ILE A 27 -10.30 11.08 14.11
N VAL A 28 -10.53 9.85 14.51
CA VAL A 28 -10.82 8.72 13.62
C VAL A 28 -12.10 8.04 14.05
N LYS A 29 -12.85 7.47 13.09
CA LYS A 29 -14.10 6.75 13.36
C LYS A 29 -13.98 5.30 12.90
N SER A 30 -14.32 4.36 13.78
CA SER A 30 -14.30 2.92 13.49
C SER A 30 -15.28 2.54 12.39
N LEU A 31 -14.83 1.72 11.45
CA LEU A 31 -15.69 1.14 10.40
C LEU A 31 -16.33 -0.19 10.84
N GLU A 32 -15.90 -0.76 11.96
CA GLU A 32 -16.48 -2.00 12.53
C GLU A 32 -17.58 -1.69 13.55
N ASP A 33 -17.43 -0.63 14.35
CA ASP A 33 -18.33 -0.31 15.48
C ASP A 33 -18.90 1.12 15.45
N GLY A 34 -18.47 1.95 14.50
CA GLY A 34 -18.95 3.32 14.33
C GLY A 34 -18.45 4.34 15.35
N SER A 35 -17.68 3.94 16.37
CA SER A 35 -17.21 4.86 17.43
C SER A 35 -16.13 5.82 16.94
N THR A 36 -16.23 7.08 17.39
CA THR A 36 -15.26 8.14 17.09
C THR A 36 -14.32 8.35 18.27
N ARG A 37 -13.01 8.32 18.03
CA ARG A 37 -11.97 8.51 19.06
C ARG A 37 -10.79 9.33 18.55
N PHE A 38 -10.08 9.98 19.46
CA PHE A 38 -8.78 10.58 19.17
C PHE A 38 -7.67 9.53 19.31
N VAL A 39 -6.71 9.56 18.39
CA VAL A 39 -5.54 8.67 18.33
C VAL A 39 -4.29 9.54 18.22
N SER A 40 -3.30 9.34 19.10
CA SER A 40 -2.08 10.15 19.09
C SER A 40 -1.03 9.64 18.09
N SER A 41 -0.47 10.57 17.30
CA SER A 41 0.64 10.30 16.35
C SER A 41 1.96 9.93 17.04
N ARG A 42 2.07 10.16 18.36
CA ARG A 42 3.23 9.79 19.18
C ARG A 42 3.26 8.32 19.61
N VAL A 43 2.17 7.58 19.41
CA VAL A 43 2.03 6.17 19.79
C VAL A 43 1.66 5.30 18.58
N HIS A 44 0.87 5.86 17.66
CA HIS A 44 0.36 5.16 16.48
C HIS A 44 0.87 5.81 15.19
N GLN A 45 0.95 5.01 14.13
CA GLN A 45 1.20 5.48 12.77
C GLN A 45 -0.07 5.28 11.95
N PHE A 46 -0.32 6.21 11.03
CA PHE A 46 -1.50 6.24 10.17
C PHE A 46 -1.07 5.91 8.74
N SER A 47 -1.71 4.92 8.12
CA SER A 47 -1.43 4.52 6.74
C SER A 47 -2.73 4.48 5.95
N HIS A 48 -2.86 5.38 4.97
CA HIS A 48 -4.01 5.47 4.07
C HIS A 48 -4.06 4.22 3.19
N LEU A 49 -5.24 3.64 2.98
CA LEU A 49 -5.39 2.43 2.17
C LEU A 49 -5.10 2.69 0.68
N GLU A 50 -5.25 3.93 0.23
CA GLU A 50 -4.80 4.42 -1.09
C GLU A 50 -3.28 4.47 -1.24
N SER A 51 -2.49 4.47 -0.15
CA SER A 51 -1.03 4.44 -0.19
C SER A 51 -0.43 3.08 0.22
N ILE A 52 -1.20 1.99 0.08
CA ILE A 52 -0.70 0.62 0.31
C ILE A 52 -0.58 -0.07 -1.04
N GLU A 53 0.64 -0.44 -1.38
CA GLU A 53 0.98 -1.25 -2.55
C GLU A 53 1.32 -2.68 -2.11
N ILE A 54 1.06 -3.64 -2.99
CA ILE A 54 1.28 -5.07 -2.76
C ILE A 54 2.20 -5.60 -3.85
N TYR A 55 3.22 -6.36 -3.45
CA TYR A 55 4.18 -6.96 -4.37
C TYR A 55 3.52 -7.96 -5.32
N THR A 56 3.89 -7.88 -6.60
CA THR A 56 3.52 -8.83 -7.66
C THR A 56 4.78 -9.46 -8.26
N VAL A 57 4.60 -10.35 -9.23
CA VAL A 57 5.69 -10.90 -10.06
C VAL A 57 6.36 -9.81 -10.93
N GLN A 58 5.67 -8.72 -11.26
CA GLN A 58 6.19 -7.60 -12.07
C GLN A 58 6.12 -6.27 -11.28
N ASP A 59 5.21 -5.36 -11.62
CA ASP A 59 5.04 -4.07 -10.93
C ASP A 59 4.08 -4.16 -9.74
N ASN A 60 4.39 -3.45 -8.65
CA ASN A 60 3.54 -3.42 -7.46
C ASN A 60 2.16 -2.84 -7.79
N VAL A 61 1.09 -3.51 -7.36
CA VAL A 61 -0.28 -3.00 -7.55
C VAL A 61 -0.80 -2.33 -6.29
N ASN A 62 -1.61 -1.29 -6.46
CA ASN A 62 -2.27 -0.65 -5.34
C ASN A 62 -3.34 -1.60 -4.75
N LEU A 63 -3.46 -1.63 -3.42
CA LEU A 63 -4.32 -2.55 -2.67
C LEU A 63 -5.80 -2.50 -3.12
N VAL A 64 -6.24 -1.36 -3.67
CA VAL A 64 -7.59 -1.21 -4.25
C VAL A 64 -7.87 -2.19 -5.39
N GLU A 65 -6.88 -2.55 -6.22
CA GLU A 65 -7.06 -3.45 -7.36
C GLU A 65 -7.27 -4.89 -6.90
N ILE A 66 -6.59 -5.31 -5.84
CA ILE A 66 -6.80 -6.61 -5.19
C ILE A 66 -8.19 -6.65 -4.54
N PHE A 67 -8.65 -5.58 -3.90
CA PHE A 67 -10.02 -5.50 -3.38
C PHE A 67 -11.06 -5.52 -4.51
N GLN A 68 -10.83 -4.83 -5.63
CA GLN A 68 -11.69 -4.94 -6.80
C GLN A 68 -11.71 -6.36 -7.37
N ALA A 69 -10.57 -7.04 -7.46
CA ALA A 69 -10.50 -8.44 -7.92
C ALA A 69 -11.28 -9.39 -6.98
N MET A 70 -11.17 -9.19 -5.66
CA MET A 70 -11.97 -9.92 -4.66
C MET A 70 -13.47 -9.69 -4.82
N ASP A 71 -13.91 -8.46 -5.14
CA ASP A 71 -15.33 -8.16 -5.37
C ASP A 71 -15.83 -8.75 -6.71
N LYS A 72 -15.06 -8.55 -7.80
CA LYS A 72 -15.31 -9.10 -9.14
C LYS A 72 -15.40 -10.63 -9.13
N ALA A 73 -14.59 -11.31 -8.31
CA ALA A 73 -14.62 -12.76 -8.17
C ALA A 73 -15.87 -13.28 -7.45
N GLY A 74 -16.53 -12.46 -6.61
CA GLY A 74 -17.76 -12.83 -5.89
C GLY A 74 -17.64 -14.01 -4.91
N THR A 75 -16.43 -14.50 -4.65
CA THR A 75 -16.16 -15.71 -3.86
C THR A 75 -16.29 -15.46 -2.36
N SER A 76 -16.75 -16.48 -1.62
CA SER A 76 -16.77 -16.42 -0.15
C SER A 76 -15.34 -16.23 0.38
N LEU A 77 -15.19 -15.34 1.36
CA LEU A 77 -13.91 -15.08 2.01
C LEU A 77 -13.39 -16.33 2.73
N PRO A 78 -12.07 -16.59 2.71
CA PRO A 78 -11.47 -17.75 3.35
C PRO A 78 -11.40 -17.57 4.88
N ASP A 79 -11.33 -18.68 5.62
CA ASP A 79 -11.09 -18.61 7.07
C ASP A 79 -9.68 -18.03 7.35
N THR A 80 -9.64 -16.93 8.09
CA THR A 80 -8.39 -16.19 8.35
C THR A 80 -7.44 -16.91 9.31
N LYS A 81 -7.79 -18.06 9.87
CA LYS A 81 -6.89 -18.93 10.65
C LYS A 81 -6.09 -19.86 9.74
N ASP A 82 -6.73 -20.44 8.72
CA ASP A 82 -6.09 -21.39 7.80
C ASP A 82 -5.25 -20.68 6.73
N SER A 83 -3.94 -20.71 6.92
CA SER A 83 -2.96 -20.10 6.01
C SER A 83 -2.92 -20.73 4.61
N LYS A 84 -3.36 -21.99 4.44
CA LYS A 84 -3.43 -22.66 3.14
C LYS A 84 -4.71 -22.28 2.39
N ALA A 85 -5.84 -22.17 3.08
CA ALA A 85 -7.09 -21.66 2.52
C ALA A 85 -6.96 -20.19 2.09
N LEU A 86 -6.27 -19.37 2.88
CA LEU A 86 -5.91 -17.99 2.52
C LEU A 86 -5.10 -17.92 1.22
N ARG A 87 -3.97 -18.63 1.16
CA ARG A 87 -3.10 -18.63 -0.02
C ARG A 87 -3.85 -19.14 -1.26
N GLY A 88 -4.53 -20.28 -1.16
CA GLY A 88 -5.33 -20.88 -2.23
C GLY A 88 -6.66 -20.16 -2.56
N TYR A 89 -6.96 -19.06 -1.89
CA TYR A 89 -7.98 -18.08 -2.30
C TYR A 89 -7.34 -17.00 -3.16
N PHE A 90 -6.27 -16.35 -2.68
CA PHE A 90 -5.54 -15.33 -3.44
C PHE A 90 -4.94 -15.90 -4.74
N GLU A 91 -4.40 -17.13 -4.74
CA GLU A 91 -3.92 -17.83 -5.96
C GLU A 91 -4.99 -18.04 -7.05
N LYS A 92 -6.28 -17.80 -6.74
CA LYS A 92 -7.41 -17.87 -7.70
C LYS A 92 -8.01 -16.50 -8.05
N VAL A 93 -7.84 -15.51 -7.17
CA VAL A 93 -8.45 -14.18 -7.28
C VAL A 93 -7.46 -13.16 -7.85
N PHE A 94 -6.18 -13.32 -7.51
CA PHE A 94 -5.08 -12.46 -7.96
C PHE A 94 -3.80 -13.32 -8.06
N PRO A 95 -3.64 -14.12 -9.12
CA PRO A 95 -2.55 -15.09 -9.24
C PRO A 95 -1.16 -14.44 -9.35
N ASP A 96 -1.10 -13.19 -9.82
CA ASP A 96 0.15 -12.44 -10.06
C ASP A 96 0.79 -11.87 -8.80
N MET A 97 0.19 -12.05 -7.62
CA MET A 97 0.75 -11.58 -6.34
C MET A 97 2.04 -12.33 -5.99
N ASP A 98 3.05 -11.63 -5.46
CA ASP A 98 4.27 -12.27 -4.96
C ASP A 98 3.99 -12.94 -3.61
N PHE A 99 3.64 -14.23 -3.65
CA PHE A 99 3.38 -15.05 -2.46
C PHE A 99 4.63 -15.47 -1.67
N GLU A 100 5.83 -14.98 -2.01
CA GLU A 100 7.04 -15.11 -1.19
C GLU A 100 7.30 -13.83 -0.37
N ARG A 101 7.02 -12.66 -0.94
CA ARG A 101 7.10 -11.35 -0.27
C ARG A 101 5.84 -11.00 0.54
N VAL A 102 4.66 -11.40 0.07
CA VAL A 102 3.39 -11.10 0.75
C VAL A 102 3.12 -12.14 1.84
N TYR A 103 3.43 -11.78 3.08
CA TYR A 103 3.28 -12.67 4.23
C TYR A 103 1.81 -13.04 4.53
N GLY A 104 1.62 -14.20 5.16
CA GLY A 104 0.30 -14.66 5.62
C GLY A 104 -0.39 -13.72 6.63
N SER A 105 0.36 -12.88 7.34
CA SER A 105 -0.18 -11.77 8.17
C SER A 105 -0.93 -10.73 7.35
N ASP A 106 -0.50 -10.52 6.11
CA ASP A 106 -0.93 -9.44 5.25
C ASP A 106 -2.10 -9.89 4.40
N MET A 107 -2.06 -11.13 3.88
CA MET A 107 -3.26 -11.83 3.39
C MET A 107 -4.40 -11.84 4.43
N LYS A 108 -4.12 -12.10 5.72
CA LYS A 108 -5.12 -12.06 6.80
C LYS A 108 -5.68 -10.64 7.02
N LYS A 109 -4.84 -9.61 6.97
CA LYS A 109 -5.27 -8.20 7.06
C LYS A 109 -6.15 -7.83 5.87
N MET A 110 -5.74 -8.12 4.63
CA MET A 110 -6.50 -7.85 3.41
C MET A 110 -7.89 -8.50 3.45
N VAL A 111 -8.01 -9.79 3.81
CA VAL A 111 -9.31 -10.46 3.92
C VAL A 111 -10.22 -9.82 4.97
N LYS A 112 -9.69 -9.45 6.16
CA LYS A 112 -10.50 -8.72 7.16
C LYS A 112 -10.92 -7.35 6.62
N TRP A 113 -9.97 -6.59 6.08
CA TRP A 113 -10.19 -5.23 5.59
C TRP A 113 -11.24 -5.18 4.48
N PHE A 114 -11.18 -6.09 3.51
CA PHE A 114 -12.21 -6.22 2.47
C PHE A 114 -13.60 -6.48 3.06
N GLY A 115 -13.73 -7.38 4.04
CA GLY A 115 -14.99 -7.63 4.74
C GLY A 115 -15.56 -6.38 5.43
N VAL A 116 -14.71 -5.57 6.06
CA VAL A 116 -15.10 -4.29 6.69
C VAL A 116 -15.50 -3.24 5.64
N LEU A 117 -14.73 -3.10 4.55
CA LEU A 117 -15.03 -2.17 3.46
C LEU A 117 -16.37 -2.48 2.78
N LYS A 118 -16.65 -3.77 2.54
CA LYS A 118 -17.92 -4.24 1.96
C LYS A 118 -19.09 -4.03 2.91
N ALA A 119 -18.92 -4.28 4.21
CA ALA A 119 -19.94 -4.02 5.23
C ALA A 119 -20.25 -2.52 5.41
N ALA A 120 -19.23 -1.66 5.30
CA ALA A 120 -19.37 -0.20 5.35
C ALA A 120 -19.76 0.45 4.00
N ASN A 121 -19.99 -0.36 2.96
CA ASN A 121 -20.35 0.07 1.60
C ASN A 121 -19.41 1.17 1.05
N VAL A 122 -18.10 0.99 1.26
CA VAL A 122 -17.05 1.89 0.75
C VAL A 122 -16.86 1.67 -0.75
N GLU A 123 -16.70 2.75 -1.49
CA GLU A 123 -16.52 2.71 -2.95
C GLU A 123 -15.03 2.56 -3.28
N LEU A 124 -14.64 1.43 -3.86
CA LEU A 124 -13.24 1.00 -4.03
C LEU A 124 -12.57 1.67 -5.24
N LYS A 125 -12.33 2.98 -5.15
CA LYS A 125 -11.75 3.83 -6.19
C LYS A 125 -10.61 4.69 -5.65
N LEU A 126 -9.60 4.94 -6.47
CA LEU A 126 -8.55 5.92 -6.20
C LEU A 126 -9.10 7.35 -6.36
N SER A 127 -8.49 8.30 -5.65
CA SER A 127 -8.68 9.74 -5.81
C SER A 127 -8.13 10.25 -7.14
N VAL A 128 -7.10 9.58 -7.65
CA VAL A 128 -6.48 9.83 -8.95
C VAL A 128 -7.08 8.85 -9.95
N ALA A 129 -7.82 9.36 -10.93
CA ALA A 129 -8.53 8.54 -11.90
C ALA A 129 -7.59 8.02 -13.01
N GLU A 130 -7.85 6.76 -13.41
CA GLU A 130 -7.54 6.11 -14.69
C GLU A 130 -6.15 6.33 -15.34
N ALA A 131 -5.34 5.26 -15.29
CA ALA A 131 -4.66 4.74 -16.48
C ALA A 131 -4.47 3.22 -16.34
N PRO A 132 -5.23 2.38 -17.08
CA PRO A 132 -4.96 0.95 -17.19
C PRO A 132 -4.11 0.63 -18.43
N GLU A 133 -3.26 -0.38 -18.34
CA GLU A 133 -3.09 -1.39 -19.42
C GLU A 133 -2.46 -2.65 -18.81
N ALA A 134 -2.56 -3.80 -19.48
CA ALA A 134 -1.96 -5.05 -19.04
C ALA A 134 -1.29 -5.77 -20.23
N ALA A 135 -0.13 -6.39 -19.97
CA ALA A 135 0.60 -7.33 -20.81
C ALA A 135 1.02 -6.87 -22.23
N GLU A 136 2.33 -6.78 -22.47
CA GLU A 136 3.06 -7.77 -23.28
C GLU A 136 4.58 -7.51 -23.29
N GLU A 137 5.36 -8.46 -22.80
CA GLU A 137 6.74 -8.70 -23.27
C GLU A 137 6.65 -9.57 -24.54
N PRO A 138 7.45 -9.34 -25.60
CA PRO A 138 8.85 -9.79 -25.55
C PRO A 138 9.92 -9.02 -26.38
N VAL A 139 11.10 -8.91 -25.76
CA VAL A 139 12.46 -9.13 -26.32
C VAL A 139 12.85 -8.47 -27.67
N ALA A 140 13.80 -7.52 -27.61
CA ALA A 140 14.79 -7.27 -28.67
C ALA A 140 16.08 -6.57 -28.17
N GLU A 141 17.12 -7.34 -27.87
CA GLU A 141 18.54 -6.90 -27.91
C GLU A 141 19.01 -6.83 -29.39
N PRO A 142 19.99 -5.99 -29.81
CA PRO A 142 21.37 -6.05 -29.27
C PRO A 142 22.27 -4.78 -29.25
N ALA A 143 23.23 -4.82 -28.32
CA ALA A 143 24.66 -4.42 -28.33
C ALA A 143 25.27 -3.30 -29.24
N ALA A 144 26.25 -2.59 -28.64
CA ALA A 144 27.31 -1.73 -29.24
C ALA A 144 26.84 -0.39 -29.88
N GLU A 145 27.60 0.72 -29.94
CA GLU A 145 28.80 1.23 -29.26
C GLU A 145 28.76 2.81 -29.36
N VAL A 146 29.71 3.69 -28.99
CA VAL A 146 31.16 3.69 -28.69
C VAL A 146 31.43 4.60 -27.47
N ALA A 147 32.64 4.59 -26.87
CA ALA A 147 33.05 5.51 -25.80
C ALA A 147 33.45 6.93 -26.27
N GLU A 148 33.36 7.93 -25.37
CA GLU A 148 34.47 8.90 -25.20
C GLU A 148 34.48 9.52 -23.77
N ALA A 149 35.66 9.96 -23.32
CA ALA A 149 35.85 10.79 -22.13
C ALA A 149 36.96 11.81 -22.44
N PRO A 150 36.90 13.03 -21.90
CA PRO A 150 37.78 13.30 -20.76
C PRO A 150 37.24 14.27 -19.71
N ALA A 151 37.86 14.24 -18.51
CA ALA A 151 37.78 15.33 -17.53
C ALA A 151 38.67 16.52 -17.94
N PRO A 152 38.53 17.67 -17.26
CA PRO A 152 39.69 18.08 -16.46
C PRO A 152 39.34 18.62 -15.06
N ALA A 153 40.19 18.31 -14.08
CA ALA A 153 40.10 18.86 -12.73
C ALA A 153 41.05 20.06 -12.52
N LYS A 154 40.63 21.06 -11.72
CA LYS A 154 41.45 22.04 -10.95
C LYS A 154 40.52 23.10 -10.30
N LYS A 155 40.86 23.81 -9.20
CA LYS A 155 41.70 23.52 -7.99
C LYS A 155 41.57 24.71 -7.01
N THR A 156 41.62 24.48 -5.68
CA THR A 156 41.69 25.51 -4.60
C THR A 156 40.43 26.40 -4.47
N THR A 157 40.11 27.17 -3.41
CA THR A 157 40.78 27.71 -2.19
C THR A 157 39.73 27.86 -1.06
N ARG A 158 39.96 28.16 0.24
CA ARG A 158 41.09 28.06 1.22
C ARG A 158 40.68 28.81 2.53
N LYS A 159 41.01 28.28 3.73
CA LYS A 159 40.81 28.85 5.11
C LYS A 159 39.33 28.98 5.57
N LYS A 160 38.92 28.93 6.86
CA LYS A 160 39.51 28.76 8.24
C LYS A 160 39.25 29.95 9.20
N LYS A 161 38.25 29.78 10.09
CA LYS A 161 38.13 30.27 11.48
C LYS A 161 36.96 29.47 12.14
N ALA A 162 36.95 28.95 13.37
CA ALA A 162 37.75 29.07 14.61
C ALA A 162 37.36 30.22 15.55
N ALA A 163 37.45 29.94 16.87
CA ALA A 163 36.72 30.51 18.02
C ALA A 163 35.25 30.00 18.09
N GLU A 164 34.69 29.45 19.19
CA GLU A 164 35.00 29.48 20.65
C GLU A 164 34.50 30.73 21.38
N GLU A 165 33.37 30.58 22.09
CA GLU A 165 33.09 31.05 23.45
C GLU A 165 32.16 30.01 24.12
#